data_AF-A0AAV4HNT6-F1
#
_entry.id   AF-A0AAV4HNT6-F1
#
_cell.length_a   1.000
_cell.length_b   1.000
_cell.length_c   1.000
_cell.angle_alpha   90.00
_cell.angle_beta   90.00
_cell.angle_gamma   90.00
#
_symmetry.space_group_name_H-M   'P 1'
#
loop_
_entity.id
_entity.type
_entity.pdbx_description
1 polymer ?
#
loop_
_entity_poly.entity_id
_entity_poly.type
_entity_poly.pdbx_seq_one_letter_code
_entity_poly.pdbx_strand_id
1 'polypeptide(L)'
;MIKVVLNRLKPHAEKIIAEEQTGFIPYLQYQQDLHHVFIDFKKAFDRVWHEALWSTMRKYNINSNLISVIANLYNRATSAVFCNNNIGEWFRTTVGVRQGCLLSPTLFNIFLVRIMTDALEDHFGTVSIGDRPITNLRFADDIDGLAGNVCELASLVDNRDASG
;
A
#
# COMPACT_ATOMS: atom_id res chain seq x y z
N MET A 1 17.94 -16.58 -4.00
CA MET A 1 18.05 -15.13 -4.29
C MET A 1 16.89 -14.32 -3.69
N ILE A 2 15.63 -14.56 -4.07
CA ILE A 2 14.44 -13.81 -3.59
C ILE A 2 14.30 -13.78 -2.05
N LYS A 3 14.52 -14.91 -1.37
CA LYS A 3 14.46 -15.00 0.10
C LYS A 3 15.50 -14.13 0.83
N VAL A 4 16.69 -13.98 0.22
CA VAL A 4 17.76 -13.12 0.77
C VAL A 4 17.40 -11.65 0.61
N VAL A 5 16.80 -11.28 -0.53
CA VAL A 5 16.29 -9.92 -0.78
C VAL A 5 15.17 -9.57 0.19
N LEU A 6 14.23 -10.49 0.42
CA LEU A 6 13.14 -10.29 1.38
C LEU A 6 13.66 -10.07 2.80
N ASN A 7 14.57 -10.93 3.26
CA ASN A 7 15.14 -10.83 4.61
C ASN A 7 15.91 -9.52 4.83
N ARG A 8 16.47 -8.93 3.75
CA ARG A 8 17.14 -7.63 3.80
C ARG A 8 16.16 -6.46 3.74
N LEU A 9 15.02 -6.61 3.07
CA LEU A 9 14.01 -5.56 2.95
C LEU A 9 13.12 -5.48 4.20
N LYS A 10 12.83 -6.62 4.82
CA LYS A 10 11.86 -6.75 5.91
C LYS A 10 12.10 -5.79 7.09
N PRO A 11 13.32 -5.63 7.64
CA PRO A 11 13.53 -4.71 8.77
C PRO A 11 13.32 -3.23 8.42
N HIS A 12 13.48 -2.86 7.14
CA HIS A 12 13.18 -1.50 6.67
C HIS A 12 11.69 -1.33 6.42
N ALA A 13 11.05 -2.32 5.80
CA ALA A 13 9.62 -2.33 5.57
C ALA A 13 8.84 -2.26 6.89
N GLU A 14 9.25 -3.02 7.91
CA GLU A 14 8.61 -2.98 9.24
C GLU A 14 8.69 -1.60 9.88
N LYS A 15 9.82 -0.88 9.76
CA LYS A 15 9.90 0.52 10.25
C LYS A 15 8.99 1.49 9.51
N ILE A 16 8.65 1.20 8.25
CA ILE A 16 7.77 2.03 7.42
C ILE A 16 6.30 1.67 7.64
N ILE A 17 6.01 0.40 7.95
CA ILE A 17 4.66 -0.17 7.98
C ILE A 17 4.08 -0.25 9.41
N ALA A 18 4.92 -0.39 10.43
CA ALA A 18 4.48 -0.84 11.77
C ALA A 18 3.63 0.16 12.57
N GLU A 19 3.50 1.43 12.16
CA GLU A 19 2.74 2.41 12.94
C GLU A 19 1.22 2.35 12.71
N GLU A 20 0.75 1.69 11.65
CA GLU A 20 -0.66 1.79 11.19
C GLU A 20 -1.37 0.43 11.01
N GLN A 21 -0.71 -0.70 11.32
CA GLN A 21 -1.21 -2.06 11.07
C GLN A 21 -1.57 -2.84 12.35
N THR A 22 -2.46 -2.31 13.18
CA THR A 22 -3.02 -3.05 14.33
C THR A 22 -4.52 -3.16 14.22
N GLY A 23 -5.02 -4.37 13.94
CA GLY A 23 -6.44 -4.68 13.86
C GLY A 23 -7.13 -4.69 15.23
N PHE A 24 -8.39 -4.23 15.21
CA PHE A 24 -9.43 -4.30 16.23
C PHE A 24 -9.08 -3.78 17.64
N ILE A 25 -9.60 -2.60 17.98
CA ILE A 25 -9.69 -2.08 19.35
C ILE A 25 -11.16 -1.65 19.61
N PRO A 26 -11.74 -1.93 20.80
CA PRO A 26 -13.18 -1.78 21.03
C PRO A 26 -13.56 -0.31 21.27
N TYR A 27 -14.22 0.32 20.29
CA TYR A 27 -14.72 1.71 20.38
C TYR A 27 -15.99 1.90 21.23
N LEU A 28 -16.52 0.82 21.80
CA LEU A 28 -17.83 0.79 22.46
C LEU A 28 -17.89 1.50 23.84
N GLN A 29 -16.82 2.15 24.30
CA GLN A 29 -16.77 2.74 25.64
C GLN A 29 -17.03 4.26 25.72
N TYR A 30 -17.04 5.01 24.61
CA TYR A 30 -17.03 6.49 24.67
C TYR A 30 -18.25 7.23 24.10
N GLN A 31 -19.27 6.55 23.57
CA GLN A 31 -20.51 7.20 23.08
C GLN A 31 -20.27 8.35 22.06
N GLN A 32 -19.15 8.30 21.33
CA GLN A 32 -18.84 9.25 20.26
C GLN A 32 -19.27 8.68 18.91
N ASP A 33 -19.79 9.55 18.05
CA ASP A 33 -20.12 9.19 16.68
C ASP A 33 -18.82 8.87 15.93
N LEU A 34 -18.73 7.65 15.42
CA LEU A 34 -17.62 7.19 14.57
C LEU A 34 -18.16 6.93 13.18
N HIS A 35 -17.59 7.62 12.21
CA HIS A 35 -17.87 7.44 10.80
C HIS A 35 -16.67 6.73 10.15
N HIS A 36 -16.95 5.84 9.19
CA HIS A 36 -15.89 5.13 8.49
C HIS A 36 -16.19 4.92 7.00
N VAL A 37 -15.13 4.73 6.20
CA VAL A 37 -15.23 4.41 4.78
C VAL A 37 -14.25 3.29 4.42
N PHE A 38 -14.80 2.20 3.88
CA PHE A 38 -14.01 1.11 3.33
C PHE A 38 -13.53 1.43 1.92
N ILE A 39 -12.24 1.28 1.70
CA ILE A 39 -11.55 1.48 0.44
C ILE A 39 -10.95 0.15 0.02
N ASP A 40 -11.53 -0.44 -1.03
CA ASP A 40 -11.01 -1.63 -1.69
C ASP A 40 -10.25 -1.25 -2.98
N PHE A 41 -8.99 -1.69 -3.09
CA PHE A 41 -8.21 -1.49 -4.31
C PHE A 41 -8.45 -2.62 -5.31
N LYS A 42 -9.31 -2.36 -6.29
CA LYS A 42 -9.54 -3.31 -7.40
C LYS A 42 -8.24 -3.72 -8.09
N LYS A 43 -7.86 -5.00 -7.93
CA LYS A 43 -6.65 -5.62 -8.51
C LYS A 43 -5.37 -4.86 -8.12
N ALA A 44 -5.23 -4.55 -6.83
CA ALA A 44 -4.15 -3.73 -6.31
C ALA A 44 -2.75 -4.21 -6.72
N PHE A 45 -2.51 -5.53 -6.64
CA PHE A 45 -1.25 -6.15 -7.03
C PHE A 45 -0.94 -5.97 -8.52
N ASP A 46 -1.94 -5.88 -9.40
CA ASP A 46 -1.72 -5.79 -10.86
C ASP A 46 -1.45 -4.35 -11.33
N ARG A 47 -1.61 -3.35 -10.44
CA ARG A 47 -1.59 -1.92 -10.79
C ARG A 47 -0.42 -1.13 -10.23
N VAL A 48 0.49 -1.77 -9.50
CA VAL A 48 1.65 -1.10 -8.89
C VAL A 48 2.54 -0.47 -9.96
N TRP A 49 2.67 0.86 -9.94
CA TRP A 49 3.57 1.55 -10.85
C TRP A 49 5.02 1.46 -10.37
N HIS A 50 5.86 0.79 -11.17
CA HIS A 50 7.23 0.47 -10.76
C HIS A 50 8.07 1.71 -10.46
N GLU A 51 7.99 2.78 -11.26
CA GLU A 51 8.79 4.00 -11.01
C GLU A 51 8.39 4.70 -9.71
N ALA A 52 7.10 4.79 -9.41
CA ALA A 52 6.63 5.30 -8.12
C ALA A 52 7.11 4.43 -6.96
N LEU A 53 7.09 3.11 -7.10
CA LEU A 53 7.63 2.19 -6.11
C LEU A 53 9.14 2.43 -5.89
N TRP A 54 9.95 2.54 -6.96
CA TRP A 54 11.38 2.80 -6.83
C TRP A 54 11.65 4.16 -6.19
N SER A 55 10.91 5.19 -6.58
CA SER A 55 11.00 6.53 -6.00
C SER A 55 10.69 6.52 -4.50
N THR A 56 9.64 5.81 -4.11
CA THR A 56 9.24 5.64 -2.70
C THR A 56 10.34 4.92 -1.91
N MET A 57 10.89 3.84 -2.45
CA MET A 57 12.02 3.13 -1.81
C MET A 57 13.25 4.03 -1.62
N ARG A 58 13.54 4.91 -2.58
CA ARG A 58 14.63 5.92 -2.45
C ARG A 58 14.31 6.96 -1.37
N LYS A 59 13.07 7.46 -1.32
CA LYS A 59 12.61 8.42 -0.29
C LYS A 59 12.82 7.88 1.13
N TYR A 60 12.61 6.58 1.34
CA TYR A 60 12.85 5.89 2.61
C TYR A 60 14.29 5.38 2.80
N ASN A 61 15.26 5.89 2.03
CA ASN A 61 16.69 5.57 2.14
C ASN A 61 17.01 4.06 2.02
N ILE A 62 16.22 3.31 1.25
CA ILE A 62 16.55 1.92 0.94
C ILE A 62 17.78 1.90 0.02
N ASN A 63 18.73 1.00 0.32
CA ASN A 63 19.99 0.91 -0.40
C ASN A 63 19.80 0.81 -1.93
N SER A 64 20.49 1.66 -2.69
CA SER A 64 20.36 1.76 -4.15
C SER A 64 20.72 0.47 -4.89
N ASN A 65 21.64 -0.35 -4.35
CA ASN A 65 21.96 -1.66 -4.93
C ASN A 65 20.80 -2.63 -4.75
N LEU A 66 20.12 -2.60 -3.60
CA LEU A 66 18.93 -3.42 -3.35
C LEU A 66 17.78 -3.01 -4.28
N ILE A 67 17.55 -1.71 -4.44
CA ILE A 67 16.56 -1.18 -5.40
C ILE A 67 16.91 -1.63 -6.81
N SER A 68 18.17 -1.53 -7.23
CA SER A 68 18.63 -1.96 -8.55
C SER A 68 18.41 -3.45 -8.80
N VAL A 69 18.66 -4.31 -7.80
CA VAL A 69 18.39 -5.76 -7.91
C VAL A 69 16.90 -6.03 -8.09
N ILE A 70 16.04 -5.37 -7.30
CA ILE A 70 14.59 -5.54 -7.37
C ILE A 70 14.06 -4.99 -8.71
N ALA A 71 14.47 -3.79 -9.11
CA ALA A 71 14.10 -3.18 -10.39
C ALA A 71 14.47 -4.09 -11.56
N ASN A 72 15.67 -4.68 -11.57
CA ASN A 72 16.07 -5.64 -12.61
C ASN A 72 15.23 -6.91 -12.64
N LEU A 73 14.76 -7.41 -11.48
CA LEU A 73 13.86 -8.57 -11.41
C LEU A 73 12.50 -8.29 -12.07
N TYR A 74 12.02 -7.05 -12.00
CA TYR A 74 10.77 -6.59 -12.60
C TYR A 74 10.93 -6.15 -14.06
N ASN A 75 12.05 -5.51 -14.39
CA ASN A 75 12.31 -4.99 -15.74
C ASN A 75 12.36 -6.10 -16.81
N ARG A 76 12.79 -7.29 -16.40
CA ARG A 76 12.86 -8.51 -17.22
C ARG A 76 11.62 -9.40 -17.11
N ALA A 77 10.57 -8.93 -16.42
CA ALA A 77 9.34 -9.70 -16.26
C ALA A 77 8.53 -9.71 -17.55
N THR A 78 8.14 -10.90 -17.99
CA THR A 78 7.14 -11.12 -19.03
C THR A 78 5.95 -11.89 -18.44
N SER A 79 4.79 -11.74 -19.05
CA SER A 79 3.55 -12.46 -18.71
C SER A 79 2.86 -12.88 -20.00
N ALA A 80 2.02 -13.91 -19.91
CA ALA A 80 1.18 -14.39 -21.00
C ALA A 80 -0.19 -14.75 -20.44
N VAL A 81 -1.24 -14.62 -21.25
CA VAL A 81 -2.59 -15.01 -20.85
C VAL A 81 -2.76 -16.52 -21.05
N PHE A 82 -3.15 -17.24 -19.99
CA PHE A 82 -3.51 -18.66 -20.09
C PHE A 82 -5.03 -18.79 -20.20
N CYS A 83 -5.53 -19.32 -21.32
CA CYS A 83 -6.97 -19.50 -21.57
C CYS A 83 -7.20 -20.74 -22.42
N ASN A 84 -8.23 -21.54 -22.09
CA ASN A 84 -8.60 -22.77 -22.81
C ASN A 84 -7.42 -23.72 -23.06
N ASN A 85 -6.59 -23.95 -22.03
CA ASN A 85 -5.36 -24.75 -22.09
C ASN A 85 -4.27 -24.24 -23.05
N ASN A 86 -4.40 -23.03 -23.58
CA ASN A 86 -3.42 -22.41 -24.45
C ASN A 86 -2.75 -21.22 -23.76
N ILE A 87 -1.44 -21.09 -24.00
CA ILE A 87 -0.66 -19.93 -23.58
C ILE A 87 -0.66 -18.95 -24.75
N GLY A 88 -1.14 -17.73 -24.51
CA GLY A 88 -1.11 -16.64 -25.48
C GLY A 88 0.30 -16.07 -25.68
N GLU A 89 0.37 -14.96 -26.41
CA GLU A 89 1.64 -14.27 -26.66
C GLU A 89 2.23 -13.69 -25.37
N TRP A 90 3.56 -13.74 -25.30
CA TRP A 90 4.31 -13.14 -24.20
C TRP A 90 4.42 -11.63 -24.39
N PHE A 91 4.05 -10.88 -23.37
CA PHE A 91 4.21 -9.44 -23.30
C PHE A 91 5.02 -9.04 -22.07
N ARG A 92 5.65 -7.87 -22.13
CA ARG A 92 6.43 -7.33 -21.00
C ARG A 92 5.50 -6.73 -19.96
N THR A 93 5.76 -7.03 -18.69
CA THR A 93 4.99 -6.51 -17.56
C THR A 93 5.56 -5.17 -17.11
N THR A 94 4.84 -4.08 -17.35
CA THR A 94 5.27 -2.71 -17.02
C THR A 94 4.67 -2.17 -15.72
N VAL A 95 3.65 -2.85 -15.19
CA VAL A 95 2.96 -2.52 -13.94
C VAL A 95 2.65 -3.80 -13.17
N GLY A 96 2.42 -3.64 -11.87
CA GLY A 96 2.03 -4.71 -10.99
C GLY A 96 3.21 -5.48 -10.40
N VAL A 97 2.94 -6.15 -9.28
CA VAL A 97 3.84 -7.05 -8.59
C VAL A 97 3.46 -8.50 -8.87
N ARG A 98 4.42 -9.43 -8.86
CA ARG A 98 4.15 -10.82 -9.25
C ARG A 98 3.30 -11.54 -8.21
N GLN A 99 2.10 -11.99 -8.55
CA GLN A 99 1.29 -12.81 -7.63
C GLN A 99 2.04 -14.10 -7.25
N GLY A 100 1.94 -14.52 -5.99
CA GLY A 100 2.66 -15.69 -5.47
C GLY A 100 4.16 -15.50 -5.20
N CYS A 101 4.74 -14.33 -5.53
CA CYS A 101 6.13 -14.02 -5.16
C CYS A 101 6.20 -13.49 -3.73
N LEU A 102 7.15 -14.02 -2.95
CA LEU A 102 7.38 -13.64 -1.55
C LEU A 102 7.71 -12.14 -1.35
N LEU A 103 8.20 -11.45 -2.37
CA LEU A 103 8.52 -10.01 -2.30
C LEU A 103 7.30 -9.13 -2.57
N SER A 104 6.29 -9.65 -3.27
CA SER A 104 5.18 -8.84 -3.78
C SER A 104 4.35 -8.19 -2.68
N PRO A 105 4.01 -8.88 -1.56
CA PRO A 105 3.30 -8.24 -0.46
C PRO A 105 4.10 -7.07 0.15
N THR A 106 5.40 -7.23 0.33
CA THR A 106 6.25 -6.17 0.89
C THR A 106 6.37 -4.97 -0.05
N LEU A 107 6.54 -5.22 -1.35
CA LEU A 107 6.62 -4.16 -2.35
C LEU A 107 5.29 -3.43 -2.51
N PHE A 108 4.17 -4.16 -2.42
CA PHE A 108 2.84 -3.58 -2.43
C PHE A 108 2.63 -2.68 -1.20
N ASN A 109 3.00 -3.12 0.00
CA ASN A 109 2.89 -2.28 1.21
C ASN A 109 3.74 -1.01 1.12
N ILE A 110 4.96 -1.08 0.57
CA ILE A 110 5.78 0.11 0.34
C ILE A 110 5.10 1.07 -0.64
N PHE A 111 4.47 0.55 -1.69
CA PHE A 111 3.72 1.37 -2.63
C PHE A 111 2.48 2.01 -1.99
N LEU A 112 1.75 1.29 -1.13
CA LEU A 112 0.60 1.82 -0.39
C LEU A 112 0.99 2.99 0.51
N VAL A 113 2.16 2.95 1.16
CA VAL A 113 2.64 4.05 1.99
C VAL A 113 2.73 5.36 1.20
N ARG A 114 3.14 5.31 -0.07
CA ARG A 114 3.15 6.49 -0.94
C ARG A 114 1.75 7.01 -1.21
N ILE A 115 0.81 6.14 -1.61
CA ILE A 115 -0.59 6.53 -1.86
C ILE A 115 -1.18 7.20 -0.62
N MET A 116 -0.93 6.63 0.55
CA MET A 116 -1.50 7.10 1.80
C MET A 116 -0.83 8.37 2.32
N THR A 117 0.50 8.50 2.14
CA THR A 117 1.20 9.76 2.42
C THR A 117 0.59 10.89 1.59
N ASP A 118 0.34 10.65 0.30
CA ASP A 118 -0.22 11.66 -0.60
C ASP A 118 -1.69 11.97 -0.28
N ALA A 119 -2.47 10.95 0.07
CA ALA A 119 -3.89 11.11 0.39
C ALA A 119 -4.14 11.78 1.75
N LEU A 120 -3.19 11.68 2.69
CA LEU A 120 -3.35 12.12 4.07
C LEU A 120 -2.42 13.27 4.49
N GLU A 121 -1.63 13.83 3.56
CA GLU A 121 -0.59 14.83 3.86
C GLU A 121 -1.10 16.03 4.68
N ASP A 122 -2.36 16.43 4.46
CA ASP A 122 -3.03 17.55 5.15
C ASP A 122 -4.25 17.14 5.98
N HIS A 123 -4.41 15.84 6.26
CA HIS A 123 -5.60 15.34 6.98
C HIS A 123 -5.34 15.17 8.48
N PHE A 124 -5.98 16.02 9.29
CA PHE A 124 -5.96 15.91 10.75
C PHE A 124 -7.18 15.13 11.24
N GLY A 125 -6.94 13.90 11.68
CA GLY A 125 -8.00 13.04 12.23
C GLY A 125 -8.51 13.51 13.58
N THR A 126 -9.82 13.46 13.78
CA THR A 126 -10.45 13.73 15.08
C THR A 126 -10.63 12.46 15.93
N VAL A 127 -10.44 11.30 15.32
CA VAL A 127 -10.53 9.98 15.95
C VAL A 127 -9.19 9.64 16.61
N SER A 128 -9.20 9.20 17.87
CA SER A 128 -7.99 8.77 18.60
C SER A 128 -8.21 7.49 19.39
N ILE A 129 -7.21 6.60 19.37
CA ILE A 129 -7.16 5.44 20.26
C ILE A 129 -6.15 5.73 21.36
N GLY A 130 -6.65 5.90 22.59
CA GLY A 130 -5.88 6.51 23.66
C GLY A 130 -5.49 7.95 23.26
N ASP A 131 -4.22 8.31 23.44
CA ASP A 131 -3.69 9.64 23.11
C ASP A 131 -3.12 9.74 21.69
N ARG A 132 -3.35 8.75 20.82
CA ARG A 132 -2.83 8.72 19.46
C ARG A 132 -3.95 8.97 18.45
N PRO A 133 -3.85 10.02 17.60
CA PRO A 133 -4.80 10.20 16.51
C PRO A 133 -4.66 9.07 15.49
N ILE A 134 -5.78 8.55 15.01
CA ILE A 134 -5.84 7.50 14.00
C ILE A 134 -6.84 7.93 12.93
N THR A 135 -6.35 8.09 11.71
CA THR A 135 -7.16 8.49 10.54
C THR A 135 -7.56 7.31 9.68
N ASN A 136 -6.88 6.17 9.82
CA ASN A 136 -7.12 5.00 9.00
C ASN A 136 -6.57 3.72 9.66
N LEU A 137 -7.16 2.59 9.31
CA LEU A 137 -6.67 1.24 9.62
C LEU A 137 -6.40 0.51 8.31
N ARG A 138 -5.31 -0.28 8.26
CA ARG A 138 -4.91 -0.98 7.03
C ARG A 138 -4.68 -2.45 7.28
N PHE A 139 -5.27 -3.29 6.41
CA PHE A 139 -4.97 -4.71 6.37
C PHE A 139 -4.83 -5.16 4.91
N ALA A 140 -3.59 -5.49 4.52
CA ALA A 140 -3.26 -5.84 3.14
C ALA A 140 -3.75 -4.77 2.14
N ASP A 141 -4.70 -5.11 1.28
CA ASP A 141 -5.34 -4.25 0.28
C ASP A 141 -6.62 -3.55 0.78
N ASP A 142 -7.13 -3.90 1.95
CA ASP A 142 -8.26 -3.22 2.59
C ASP A 142 -7.78 -2.03 3.42
N ILE A 143 -8.37 -0.87 3.18
CA ILE A 143 -8.17 0.33 3.99
C ILE A 143 -9.50 0.79 4.55
N ASP A 144 -9.55 1.03 5.85
CA ASP A 144 -10.70 1.60 6.55
C ASP A 144 -10.33 3.01 7.01
N GLY A 145 -10.91 4.03 6.38
CA GLY A 145 -10.74 5.43 6.78
C GLY A 145 -11.67 5.77 7.94
N LEU A 146 -11.16 6.43 8.98
CA LEU A 146 -11.91 6.76 10.18
C LEU A 146 -12.08 8.28 10.30
N ALA A 147 -13.28 8.71 10.71
CA ALA A 147 -13.61 10.12 10.91
C ALA A 147 -14.59 10.29 12.09
N GLY A 148 -14.44 11.36 12.85
CA GLY A 148 -15.34 11.68 13.98
C GLY A 148 -16.58 12.47 13.54
N ASN A 149 -16.64 12.90 12.28
CA ASN A 149 -17.81 13.56 11.70
C ASN A 149 -17.88 13.36 10.17
N VAL A 150 -19.06 13.65 9.60
CA VAL A 150 -19.32 13.46 8.16
C VAL A 150 -18.48 14.36 7.26
N CYS A 151 -18.17 15.60 7.68
CA CYS A 151 -17.36 16.53 6.88
C CYS A 151 -15.91 16.03 6.75
N GLU A 152 -15.35 15.53 7.84
CA GLU A 152 -14.04 14.87 7.86
C GLU A 152 -14.04 13.63 6.97
N LEU A 153 -15.07 12.78 7.05
CA LEU A 153 -15.21 11.62 6.16
C LEU A 153 -15.27 12.03 4.68
N ALA A 154 -16.02 13.09 4.34
CA ALA A 154 -16.10 13.61 2.99
C ALA A 154 -14.73 14.07 2.47
N SER A 155 -13.97 14.79 3.28
CA SER A 155 -12.61 15.24 2.91
C SER A 155 -11.62 14.08 2.64
N LEU A 156 -11.79 12.93 3.31
CA LEU A 156 -11.00 11.71 3.04
C LEU A 156 -11.30 11.10 1.67
N VAL A 157 -12.52 11.31 1.15
CA VAL A 157 -12.97 10.76 -0.13
C VAL A 157 -12.74 11.74 -1.28
N ASP A 158 -12.99 13.03 -1.05
CA ASP A 158 -13.01 14.08 -2.08
C ASP A 158 -11.61 14.48 -2.57
N ASN A 159 -10.55 14.20 -1.81
CA ASN A 159 -9.16 14.43 -2.24
C ASN A 159 -8.66 13.50 -3.37
N ARG A 160 -9.53 12.67 -3.97
CA ARG A 160 -9.16 11.64 -4.95
C ARG A 160 -9.21 12.09 -6.42
N ASP A 161 -9.62 13.33 -6.71
CA ASP A 161 -9.75 13.83 -8.09
C ASP A 161 -8.58 14.72 -8.56
N ALA A 162 -7.54 14.93 -7.75
CA ALA A 162 -6.49 15.92 -8.04
C ALA A 162 -5.16 15.37 -8.61
N SER A 163 -5.04 14.09 -8.97
CA SER A 163 -3.82 13.54 -9.58
C SER A 163 -4.11 12.73 -10.84
N GLY A 164 -4.17 13.45 -11.97
CA GLY A 164 -4.05 12.91 -13.32
C GLY A 164 -2.61 12.62 -13.72
#